data_AF-A0A4V6N9D5-F1
#
_entry.id   AF-A0A4V6N9D5-F1
#
_cell.length_a   1.000
_cell.length_b   1.000
_cell.length_c   1.000
_cell.angle_alpha   90.00
_cell.angle_beta   90.00
_cell.angle_gamma   90.00
#
_symmetry.space_group_name_H-M   'P 1'
#
loop_
_entity.id
_entity.type
_entity.pdbx_description
1 polymer ?
#
loop_
_entity_poly.entity_id
_entity_poly.type
_entity_poly.pdbx_seq_one_letter_code
_entity_poly.pdbx_strand_id
1 'polypeptide(L)'
;MSFQSYLPYRHCTVDVCVTPAKTYALGGIYRRYRVTWTVSSPGRTGNEVVSFPEQFDFLSEQEAFRYGEKRAHTFIDSVLSTPSQQHGLSDGLLQG
;
A
#
# COMPACT_ATOMS: atom_id res chain seq x y z
N MET A 1 10.35 9.86 11.03
CA MET A 1 9.84 8.91 10.03
C MET A 1 10.36 7.56 10.45
N SER A 2 9.47 6.59 10.57
CA SER A 2 9.77 5.24 11.04
C SER A 2 9.29 4.25 9.99
N PHE A 3 10.01 3.14 9.86
CA PHE A 3 9.80 2.19 8.77
C PHE A 3 9.79 0.76 9.29
N GLN A 4 8.90 -0.05 8.74
CA GLN A 4 8.77 -1.47 9.07
C GLN A 4 8.45 -2.28 7.81
N SER A 5 9.36 -3.19 7.47
CA SER A 5 9.11 -4.24 6.47
C SER A 5 8.40 -5.41 7.12
N TYR A 6 7.44 -5.98 6.41
CA TYR A 6 6.69 -7.16 6.84
C TYR A 6 7.11 -8.39 6.03
N LEU A 7 6.72 -9.57 6.53
CA LEU A 7 6.88 -10.80 5.77
C LEU A 7 6.09 -10.72 4.46
N PRO A 8 6.56 -11.35 3.38
CA PRO A 8 5.85 -11.34 2.11
C PRO A 8 4.40 -11.86 2.25
N TYR A 9 3.45 -11.12 1.70
CA TYR A 9 2.04 -11.48 1.65
C TYR A 9 1.63 -11.80 0.22
N ARG A 10 1.18 -13.04 -0.04
CA ARG A 10 0.85 -13.55 -1.38
C ARG A 10 1.93 -13.25 -2.44
N HIS A 11 3.19 -13.54 -2.08
CA HIS A 11 4.37 -13.28 -2.92
C HIS A 11 4.69 -11.80 -3.19
N CYS A 12 4.01 -10.87 -2.52
CA CYS A 12 4.32 -9.45 -2.58
C CYS A 12 5.04 -9.01 -1.30
N THR A 13 6.06 -8.17 -1.44
CA THR A 13 6.72 -7.52 -0.30
C THR A 13 5.88 -6.34 0.17
N VAL A 14 5.78 -6.16 1.49
CA VAL A 14 5.02 -5.08 2.11
C VAL A 14 5.93 -4.27 3.01
N ASP A 15 5.99 -2.98 2.73
CA ASP A 15 6.79 -2.00 3.47
C ASP A 15 5.89 -0.88 3.97
N VAL A 16 5.91 -0.58 5.27
CA VAL A 16 5.11 0.49 5.87
C VAL A 16 6.02 1.56 6.45
N CYS A 17 5.73 2.80 6.10
CA CYS A 17 6.35 3.99 6.62
C CYS A 17 5.32 4.80 7.41
N VAL A 18 5.67 5.16 8.64
CA VAL A 18 4.88 6.04 9.49
C VAL A 18 5.65 7.33 9.75
N THR A 19 5.01 8.47 9.49
CA THR A 19 5.59 9.79 9.72
C THR A 19 4.72 10.57 10.70
N PRO A 20 5.24 10.97 11.86
CA PRO A 20 4.53 11.87 12.76
C PRO A 20 4.19 13.18 12.04
N ALA A 21 2.91 13.52 11.97
CA ALA A 21 2.43 14.83 11.57
C ALA A 21 2.16 15.66 12.83
N LYS A 22 2.93 16.74 13.00
CA LYS A 22 2.64 17.72 14.04
C LYS A 22 1.49 18.60 13.56
N THR A 23 0.33 18.46 14.17
CA THR A 23 -0.74 19.47 14.07
C THR A 23 -0.85 20.20 15.39
N TYR A 24 -0.56 21.49 15.34
CA TYR A 24 -0.84 22.41 16.43
C TYR A 24 -2.36 22.62 16.46
N ALA A 25 -3.07 21.89 17.32
CA ALA A 25 -4.46 22.17 17.61
C ALA A 25 -4.56 22.98 18.91
N LEU A 26 -5.33 24.06 18.86
CA LEU A 26 -5.71 24.86 20.03
C LEU A 26 -6.47 23.97 21.02
N GLY A 27 -5.78 23.39 21.99
CA GLY A 27 -6.37 22.48 23.00
C GLY A 27 -5.52 21.27 23.39
N GLY A 28 -4.42 20.97 22.69
CA GLY A 28 -3.51 19.89 23.07
C GLY A 28 -2.61 19.39 21.94
N ILE A 29 -1.60 18.58 22.29
CA ILE A 29 -0.74 17.88 21.32
C ILE A 29 -1.43 16.58 20.90
N TYR A 30 -2.20 16.62 19.82
CA TYR A 30 -2.62 15.39 19.14
C TYR A 30 -1.46 14.93 18.24
N ARG A 31 -0.87 13.78 18.55
CA ARG A 31 0.13 13.16 17.67
C ARG A 31 -0.63 12.55 16.50
N ARG A 32 -0.66 13.21 15.35
CA ARG A 32 -1.19 12.61 14.12
C ARG A 32 -0.08 11.82 13.44
N TYR A 33 -0.40 10.71 12.80
CA TYR A 33 0.60 9.88 12.10
C TYR A 33 0.16 9.67 10.66
N ARG A 34 0.98 10.09 9.70
CA ARG A 34 0.80 9.78 8.29
C ARG A 34 1.33 8.37 8.03
N VAL A 35 0.58 7.58 7.30
CA VAL A 35 0.97 6.22 6.93
C VAL A 35 1.21 6.20 5.43
N THR A 36 2.27 5.55 5.01
CA THR A 36 2.53 5.25 3.61
C THR A 36 2.89 3.79 3.56
N TRP A 37 2.16 3.02 2.78
CA TRP A 37 2.48 1.61 2.58
C TRP A 37 2.89 1.43 1.12
N THR A 38 3.83 0.52 0.91
CA THR A 38 4.42 0.20 -0.38
C THR A 38 4.32 -1.31 -0.57
N VAL A 39 3.79 -1.71 -1.72
CA VAL A 39 3.71 -3.11 -2.14
C VAL A 39 4.63 -3.29 -3.34
N SER A 40 5.47 -4.32 -3.29
CA SER A 40 6.33 -4.71 -4.41
C SER A 40 5.99 -6.13 -4.84
N SER A 41 5.65 -6.34 -6.11
CA SER A 41 5.45 -7.69 -6.67
C SER A 41 6.64 -8.09 -7.55
N PRO A 42 7.07 -9.36 -7.54
CA PRO A 42 8.03 -9.87 -8.50
C PRO A 42 7.35 -9.98 -9.88
N GLY A 43 7.45 -8.92 -10.67
CA GLY A 43 6.88 -8.85 -12.02
C GLY A 43 7.78 -9.47 -13.10
N ARG A 44 7.24 -9.64 -14.31
CA ARG A 44 7.93 -10.24 -15.47
C ARG A 44 9.03 -9.33 -16.07
N THR A 45 8.98 -8.02 -15.80
CA THR A 45 9.91 -7.00 -16.35
C THR A 45 10.53 -6.09 -15.29
N GLY A 46 10.32 -6.37 -14.00
CA GLY A 46 10.80 -5.56 -12.88
C GLY A 46 9.90 -5.68 -11.64
N ASN A 47 10.34 -5.12 -10.52
CA ASN A 47 9.50 -5.01 -9.32
C ASN A 47 8.47 -3.90 -9.57
N GLU A 48 7.19 -4.26 -9.69
CA GLU A 48 6.12 -3.26 -9.72
C GLU A 48 5.91 -2.76 -8.30
N VAL A 49 6.24 -1.49 -8.08
CA VAL A 49 6.16 -0.84 -6.76
C VAL A 49 5.01 0.14 -6.77
N VAL A 50 4.03 -0.09 -5.89
CA VAL A 50 2.90 0.81 -5.68
C VAL A 50 2.96 1.35 -4.26
N SER A 51 2.84 2.67 -4.09
CA SER A 51 2.82 3.31 -2.78
C SER A 51 1.64 4.25 -2.63
N PHE A 52 0.99 4.22 -1.47
CA PHE A 52 -0.15 5.09 -1.18
C PHE A 52 0.04 5.84 0.14
N PRO A 53 0.17 7.18 0.11
CA PRO A 53 0.19 7.99 1.31
C PRO A 53 -1.23 8.23 1.82
N GLU A 54 -1.55 7.71 2.99
CA GLU A 54 -2.81 7.94 3.71
C GLU A 54 -2.57 8.78 4.96
N GLN A 55 -3.40 9.80 5.16
CA GLN A 55 -3.36 10.65 6.36
C GLN A 55 -4.55 10.32 7.26
N PHE A 56 -4.29 9.56 8.32
CA PHE A 56 -5.28 9.23 9.34
C PHE A 56 -4.75 9.61 10.73
N ASP A 57 -5.67 9.94 11.63
CA ASP A 57 -5.32 10.29 13.00
C ASP A 57 -5.21 9.02 13.83
N PHE A 58 -3.98 8.59 14.12
CA PHE A 58 -3.70 7.48 15.04
C PHE A 58 -3.20 8.02 16.38
N LEU A 59 -3.58 7.40 17.48
CA LEU A 59 -3.10 7.78 18.82
C LEU A 59 -1.71 7.20 19.12
N SER A 60 -1.33 6.15 18.39
CA SER A 60 -0.01 5.52 18.49
C SER A 60 0.57 5.18 17.12
N GLU A 61 1.90 5.16 17.08
CA GLU A 61 2.67 4.70 15.93
C GLU A 61 2.39 3.22 15.60
N GLN A 62 2.18 2.39 16.62
CA GLN A 62 1.89 0.97 16.45
C GLN A 62 0.54 0.73 15.77
N GLU A 63 -0.48 1.54 16.08
CA GLU A 63 -1.76 1.51 15.37
C GLU A 63 -1.62 1.92 13.90
N ALA A 64 -0.81 2.95 13.64
CA ALA A 64 -0.51 3.42 12.30
C ALA A 64 0.18 2.31 11.46
N PHE A 65 1.11 1.56 12.05
CA PHE A 65 1.75 0.41 11.41
C PHE A 65 0.75 -0.71 11.10
N ARG A 66 -0.05 -1.14 12.09
CA ARG A 66 -1.09 -2.17 11.86
C ARG A 66 -2.10 -1.75 10.80
N TYR A 67 -2.42 -0.46 10.72
CA TYR A 67 -3.31 0.07 9.68
C TYR A 67 -2.67 -0.05 8.29
N GLY A 68 -1.41 0.38 8.14
CA GLY A 68 -0.68 0.29 6.88
C GLY A 68 -0.55 -1.14 6.37
N GLU A 69 -0.23 -2.09 7.25
CA GLU A 69 -0.15 -3.52 6.92
C GLU A 69 -1.49 -4.05 6.38
N LYS A 70 -2.59 -3.79 7.11
CA LYS A 70 -3.93 -4.21 6.69
C LYS A 70 -4.34 -3.60 5.35
N ARG A 71 -3.99 -2.35 5.10
CA ARG A 71 -4.28 -1.67 3.84
C ARG A 71 -3.50 -2.26 2.68
N ALA A 72 -2.21 -2.54 2.87
CA ALA A 72 -1.41 -3.23 1.87
C ALA A 72 -1.99 -4.62 1.54
N HIS A 73 -2.37 -5.42 2.54
CA HIS A 73 -3.01 -6.72 2.31
C HIS A 73 -4.33 -6.59 1.55
N THR A 74 -5.19 -5.63 1.95
CA THR A 74 -6.46 -5.36 1.27
C THR A 74 -6.25 -4.99 -0.18
N PHE A 75 -5.24 -4.16 -0.47
CA PHE A 75 -4.89 -3.79 -1.84
C PHE A 75 -4.43 -5.01 -2.64
N ILE A 76 -3.53 -5.82 -2.09
CA ILE A 76 -3.05 -7.07 -2.72
C ILE A 76 -4.23 -8.00 -3.02
N ASP A 77 -5.11 -8.23 -2.03
CA ASP A 77 -6.29 -9.07 -2.19
C ASP A 77 -7.22 -8.52 -3.28
N SER A 78 -7.43 -7.21 -3.34
CA SER A 78 -8.25 -6.57 -4.37
C SER A 78 -7.65 -6.74 -5.77
N VAL A 79 -6.35 -6.50 -5.93
CA VAL A 79 -5.66 -6.65 -7.22
C VAL A 79 -5.74 -8.09 -7.71
N LEU A 80 -5.52 -9.07 -6.83
CA LEU A 80 -5.55 -10.50 -7.19
C LEU A 80 -6.97 -11.05 -7.39
N SER A 81 -7.96 -10.48 -6.72
CA SER A 81 -9.37 -10.90 -6.86
C SER A 81 -10.06 -10.28 -8.06
N THR A 82 -9.48 -9.22 -8.63
CA THR A 82 -10.00 -8.64 -9.87
C THR A 82 -9.67 -9.62 -10.99
N PRO A 83 -10.66 -10.30 -11.62
CA PRO A 83 -10.38 -11.10 -12.79
C PRO A 83 -9.70 -10.18 -13.79
N SER A 84 -8.48 -10.53 -14.17
CA SER A 84 -7.70 -9.75 -15.09
C SER A 84 -8.58 -9.43 -16.29
N GLN A 85 -8.85 -8.14 -16.52
CA GLN A 85 -9.20 -7.67 -17.88
C GLN A 85 -7.94 -7.80 -18.76
N GLN A 86 -7.37 -9.00 -18.82
CA GLN A 86 -6.42 -9.46 -19.82
C GLN A 86 -7.17 -10.29 -20.88
N HIS A 87 -8.43 -9.96 -21.14
CA HIS A 87 -9.12 -10.32 -22.37
C HIS A 87 -9.35 -9.04 -23.15
N GLY A 88 -8.43 -8.72 -24.07
CA GLY A 88 -8.61 -7.53 -24.90
C GLY A 88 -7.45 -7.12 -25.80
N LEU A 89 -6.29 -7.79 -25.78
CA LEU A 89 -5.19 -7.48 -26.73
C LEU A 89 -4.51 -8.74 -27.27
N SER A 90 -5.30 -9.71 -27.73
CA SER A 90 -4.85 -10.68 -28.74
C SER A 90 -6.05 -11.50 -29.23
N ASP A 91 -6.73 -11.04 -30.27
CA ASP A 91 -7.08 -11.97 -31.35
C ASP A 91 -7.44 -11.25 -32.65
N GLY A 92 -6.75 -11.67 -33.72
CA GLY A 92 -7.24 -11.64 -35.09
C GLY A 92 -7.44 -10.30 -35.79
N LEU A 93 -6.36 -9.71 -36.34
CA LEU A 93 -6.48 -9.02 -37.63
C LEU A 93 -5.42 -9.56 -38.60
N LEU A 94 -5.68 -10.78 -39.07
CA LEU A 94 -5.25 -11.25 -40.37
C LEU A 94 -6.48 -11.46 -41.25
N GLN A 95 -6.34 -10.99 -42.48
CA GLN A 95 -7.08 -11.26 -43.71
C GLN A 95 -8.33 -10.46 -44.04
N GLY A 96 -8.19 -9.77 -45.18
CA GLY A 96 -9.15 -9.07 -46.02
C GLY A 96 -8.36 -8.49 -47.19
#